data_AF-A0A853F0H2-F1
#
_entry.id   AF-A0A853F0H2-F1
#
_cell.length_a   1.000
_cell.length_b   1.000
_cell.length_c   1.000
_cell.angle_alpha   90.00
_cell.angle_beta   90.00
_cell.angle_gamma   90.00
#
_symmetry.space_group_name_H-M   'P 1'
#
loop_
_entity.id
_entity.type
_entity.pdbx_description
1 polymer ?
#
loop_
_entity_poly.entity_id
_entity_poly.type
_entity_poly.pdbx_seq_one_letter_code
_entity_poly.pdbx_strand_id
1 'polypeptide(L)' 'MLDFSENIKAGTGSILIKNSSDVTVATINIASDTNKFSITNDKLTIDVSALGLTKNFQAVSI' A
#
# COMPACT_ATOMS: atom_id res chain seq x y z
N MET A 1 2.16 -7.79 2.55
CA MET A 1 3.24 -7.74 3.55
C MET A 1 4.54 -7.92 2.81
N LEU A 2 5.59 -7.21 3.23
CA LEU A 2 6.93 -7.33 2.67
C LEU A 2 7.93 -7.47 3.83
N ASP A 3 8.79 -8.48 3.75
CA ASP A 3 9.81 -8.80 4.76
C ASP A 3 11.20 -8.42 4.23
N PHE A 4 12.01 -7.86 5.11
CA PHE A 4 13.39 -7.44 4.85
C PHE A 4 14.35 -8.32 5.66
N SER A 5 15.64 -8.32 5.31
CA SER A 5 16.67 -9.06 6.06
C SER A 5 17.20 -8.32 7.29
N GLU A 6 16.70 -7.12 7.55
CA GLU A 6 17.13 -6.24 8.62
C GLU A 6 15.97 -5.34 9.10
N ASN A 7 16.13 -4.76 10.28
CA ASN A 7 15.17 -3.79 10.80
C ASN A 7 15.11 -2.56 9.88
N ILE A 8 13.89 -2.13 9.55
CA ILE A 8 13.65 -1.00 8.67
C ILE A 8 12.94 0.14 9.40
N LYS A 9 13.07 1.35 8.84
CA LYS A 9 12.37 2.55 9.30
C LYS A 9 11.92 3.37 8.08
N ALA A 10 10.72 3.94 8.15
CA ALA A 10 10.27 4.85 7.11
C ALA A 10 11.07 6.16 7.13
N GLY A 11 11.53 6.59 5.96
CA GLY A 11 12.10 7.93 5.73
C GLY A 11 11.02 8.96 5.42
N THR A 12 11.33 9.91 4.53
CA THR A 12 10.33 10.80 3.91
C THR A 12 9.95 10.29 2.52
N GLY A 13 8.79 10.70 2.00
CA GLY A 13 8.37 10.39 0.63
C GLY A 13 7.03 9.67 0.54
N SER A 14 6.87 8.84 -0.49
CA SER A 14 5.62 8.13 -0.76
C SER A 14 5.86 6.72 -1.29
N ILE A 15 4.93 5.82 -0.97
CA ILE A 15 4.84 4.49 -1.60
C ILE A 15 3.79 4.58 -2.71
N LEU A 16 4.17 4.19 -3.92
CA LEU A 16 3.26 4.13 -5.07
C LEU A 16 2.77 2.69 -5.24
N ILE A 17 1.45 2.52 -5.22
CA ILE A 17 0.80 1.26 -5.54
C ILE A 17 0.41 1.32 -7.01
N LYS A 18 0.97 0.42 -7.81
CA LYS A 18 0.73 0.36 -9.25
C LYS A 18 0.04 -0.93 -9.65
N ASN A 19 -0.72 -0.87 -10.74
CA ASN A 19 -1.27 -2.06 -11.39
C ASN A 19 -0.25 -2.68 -12.37
N SER A 20 -0.61 -3.79 -13.01
CA SER A 20 0.23 -4.50 -13.99
C SER A 20 0.55 -3.69 -15.24
N SER A 21 -0.16 -2.59 -15.49
CA SER A 21 0.07 -1.66 -16.60
C SER A 21 0.91 -0.44 -16.18
N ASP A 22 1.57 -0.52 -15.01
CA ASP A 22 2.39 0.54 -14.42
C ASP A 22 1.64 1.86 -14.09
N VAL A 23 0.31 1.81 -14.00
CA VAL A 23 -0.51 2.96 -13.59
C VAL A 23 -0.64 2.98 -12.07
N THR A 24 -0.37 4.15 -11.46
CA THR A 24 -0.57 4.38 -10.02
C THR A 24 -2.06 4.34 -9.68
N VAL A 25 -2.45 3.39 -8.84
CA VAL A 25 -3.83 3.21 -8.34
C VAL A 25 -4.02 3.72 -6.91
N ALA A 26 -2.93 3.85 -6.15
CA ALA A 26 -2.94 4.54 -4.87
C ALA A 26 -1.55 5.11 -4.54
N THR A 27 -1.54 6.16 -3.74
CA THR A 27 -0.34 6.77 -3.19
C THR A 27 -0.47 6.79 -1.67
N ILE A 28 0.56 6.33 -0.96
CA ILE A 28 0.67 6.41 0.50
C ILE A 28 1.76 7.43 0.81
N ASN A 29 1.38 8.60 1.31
CA ASN A 29 2.32 9.58 1.79
C ASN A 29 2.78 9.23 3.22
N ILE A 30 4.07 9.01 3.41
CA ILE A 30 4.62 8.52 4.68
C ILE A 30 4.33 9.46 5.87
N ALA A 31 4.24 10.78 5.62
CA ALA A 31 4.01 11.76 6.68
C ALA A 31 2.53 11.88 7.09
N SER A 32 1.60 11.75 6.14
CA SER A 32 0.17 12.00 6.39
C SER A 32 -0.70 10.74 6.46
N ASP A 33 -0.29 9.65 5.83
CA ASP A 33 -1.08 8.41 5.72
C ASP A 33 -0.64 7.34 6.73
N THR A 34 -0.41 7.75 7.98
CA THR A 34 0.14 6.89 9.05
C THR A 34 -0.75 5.70 9.43
N ASN A 35 -2.02 5.70 8.98
CA ASN A 35 -2.96 4.60 9.17
C ASN A 35 -3.03 3.62 7.99
N LYS A 36 -2.36 3.89 6.86
CA LYS A 36 -2.39 3.02 5.66
C LYS A 36 -1.28 1.98 5.64
N PHE A 37 -0.31 2.09 6.54
CA PHE A 37 0.80 1.15 6.65
C PHE A 37 1.32 1.06 8.08
N SER A 38 2.08 0.01 8.36
CA SER A 38 2.84 -0.16 9.60
C SER A 38 4.19 -0.80 9.33
N ILE A 39 5.18 -0.43 10.14
CA ILE A 39 6.51 -1.05 10.16
C ILE A 39 6.74 -1.62 11.55
N THR A 40 7.13 -2.88 11.63
CA THR A 40 7.54 -3.54 12.87
C THR A 40 8.78 -4.35 12.59
N ASN A 41 9.92 -3.99 13.21
CA ASN A 41 11.23 -4.58 12.93
C ASN A 41 11.56 -4.56 11.43
N ASP A 42 11.64 -5.73 10.81
CA ASP A 42 12.00 -6.00 9.43
C ASP A 42 10.78 -6.16 8.51
N LYS A 43 9.58 -5.77 8.96
CA LYS A 43 8.32 -6.04 8.27
C LYS A 43 7.55 -4.76 7.95
N LEU A 44 7.21 -4.59 6.67
CA LEU A 44 6.25 -3.60 6.19
C LEU A 44 4.89 -4.25 5.90
N THR A 45 3.86 -3.74 6.56
CA THR A 45 2.47 -4.11 6.28
C THR A 45 1.75 -2.92 5.67
N ILE A 46 1.04 -3.14 4.56
CA ILE A 46 0.17 -2.15 3.91
C ILE A 46 -1.26 -2.61 4.15
N ASP A 47 -2.09 -1.73 4.73
CA ASP A 47 -3.51 -1.99 4.86
C ASP A 47 -4.22 -1.63 3.56
N VAL A 48 -4.51 -2.65 2.76
CA VAL A 48 -5.18 -2.50 1.46
C VAL A 48 -6.60 -1.94 1.61
N SER A 49 -7.28 -2.20 2.72
CA SER A 49 -8.63 -1.70 2.95
C SER A 49 -8.67 -0.18 3.17
N ALA A 50 -7.59 0.36 3.75
CA ALA A 50 -7.41 1.79 3.96
C ALA A 50 -6.99 2.56 2.69
N LEU A 51 -6.76 1.87 1.56
CA LEU A 51 -6.36 2.50 0.29
C LEU A 51 -7.54 3.01 -0.55
N GLY A 52 -8.79 2.73 -0.16
CA GLY A 52 -9.97 3.18 -0.90
C GLY A 52 -10.09 2.62 -2.32
N LEU A 53 -9.42 1.50 -2.60
CA LEU A 53 -9.45 0.84 -3.91
C LEU A 53 -10.81 0.16 -4.12
N THR A 54 -11.63 0.71 -5.02
CA THR A 54 -12.88 0.05 -5.44
C THR A 54 -12.54 -1.22 -6.22
N LYS A 55 -12.95 -2.38 -5.70
CA LYS A 55 -12.92 -3.60 -6.50
C LYS A 55 -13.92 -3.43 -7.62
N ASN A 56 -13.44 -3.38 -8.86
CA ASN A 56 -14.29 -3.31 -10.04
C ASN A 56 -14.93 -4.69 -10.28
N PHE A 57 -15.80 -5.12 -9.37
CA PHE A 57 -16.66 -6.28 -9.59
C PHE A 57 -17.74 -5.84 -10.56
N GLN A 58 -17.46 -5.99 -11.85
CA GLN A 58 -18.52 -6.00 -12.87
C GLN A 58 -19.37 -7.23 -12.55
N ALA A 59 -20.48 -7.06 -11.82
CA ALA A 59 -21.51 -8.08 -11.76
C ALA A 59 -22.02 -8.27 -13.19
N VAL A 60 -21.52 -9.29 -13.88
CA VAL A 60 -22.14 -9.76 -15.11
C VAL A 60 -23.44 -10.42 -14.65
N SER A 61 -24.56 -9.71 -14.82
CA SER A 61 -25.87 -10.33 -14.76
C SER A 61 -25.97 -11.27 -15.96
N ILE A 62 -25.90 -12.57 -15.68
CA ILE A 62 -26.25 -13.63 -16.63
C ILE A 62 -27.73 -13.92 -16.44
#